data_AF-A0A7Y4UAQ0-F1
#
_entry.id   AF-A0A7Y4UAQ0-F1
#
_cell.length_a   1.000
_cell.length_b   1.000
_cell.length_c   1.000
_cell.angle_alpha   90.00
_cell.angle_beta   90.00
_cell.angle_gamma   90.00
#
_symmetry.space_group_name_H-M   'P 1'
#
loop_
_entity.id
_entity.type
_entity.pdbx_description
1 polymer ?
#
loop_
_entity_poly.entity_id
_entity_poly.type
_entity_poly.pdbx_seq_one_letter_code
_entity_poly.pdbx_strand_id
1 'polypeptide(L)' 'GQMPASLVKELSLNRANAVKEAVVRKFNLSPNQFAAEGVGWDRPADAGDPMNHGKNRRVEVRVFAAERQ' A
#
# COMPACT_ATOMS: atom_id res chain seq x y z
N GLY A 1 17.62 9.58 14.72
CA GLY A 1 18.02 9.44 13.31
C GLY A 1 16.78 9.23 12.48
N GLN A 2 16.66 9.90 11.34
CA GLN A 2 15.58 9.63 10.37
C GLN A 2 16.10 8.62 9.35
N MET A 3 15.31 7.58 9.07
CA MET A 3 15.63 6.64 8.00
C MET A 3 15.53 7.34 6.63
N PRO A 4 16.28 6.93 5.61
CA PRO A 4 16.12 7.47 4.27
C PRO A 4 14.69 7.28 3.76
N ALA A 5 14.12 8.32 3.14
CA ALA A 5 12.75 8.24 2.60
C ALA A 5 12.60 7.13 1.54
N SER A 6 13.66 6.86 0.77
CA SER A 6 13.72 5.77 -0.20
C SER A 6 13.49 4.39 0.45
N LEU A 7 14.13 4.14 1.60
CA LEU A 7 14.00 2.88 2.31
C LEU A 7 12.60 2.68 2.88
N VAL A 8 11.94 3.78 3.29
CA VAL A 8 10.56 3.74 3.79
C VAL A 8 9.58 3.48 2.65
N LYS A 9 9.82 4.07 1.47
CA LYS A 9 9.05 3.77 0.26
C LYS A 9 9.19 2.30 -0.11
N GLU A 10 10.40 1.76 -0.11
CA GLU A 10 10.66 0.34 -0.35
C GLU A 10 9.93 -0.56 0.67
N LEU A 11 10.01 -0.24 1.96
CA LEU A 11 9.28 -0.95 3.01
C LEU A 11 7.76 -0.94 2.76
N SER A 12 7.20 0.22 2.40
CA SER A 12 5.76 0.31 2.10
C SER A 12 5.36 -0.50 0.86
N LEU A 13 6.22 -0.53 -0.18
CA LEU A 13 6.01 -1.35 -1.37
C LEU A 13 6.04 -2.84 -1.03
N ASN A 14 7.02 -3.28 -0.24
CA ASN A 14 7.14 -4.68 0.19
C ASN A 14 5.90 -5.13 0.98
N ARG A 15 5.35 -4.25 1.83
CA ARG A 15 4.10 -4.52 2.55
C ARG A 15 2.90 -4.65 1.61
N ALA A 16 2.78 -3.76 0.62
CA ALA A 16 1.71 -3.83 -0.38
C ALA A 16 1.81 -5.13 -1.22
N ASN A 17 3.03 -5.52 -1.62
CA ASN A 17 3.28 -6.77 -2.32
C ASN A 17 2.93 -8.00 -1.47
N ALA A 18 3.28 -8.01 -0.19
CA ALA A 18 2.93 -9.12 0.71
C ALA A 18 1.41 -9.32 0.81
N VAL A 19 0.63 -8.23 0.87
CA VAL A 19 -0.84 -8.31 0.84
C VAL A 19 -1.34 -8.81 -0.51
N LYS A 20 -0.80 -8.29 -1.62
CA LYS A 20 -1.12 -8.77 -2.98
C LYS A 20 -0.91 -10.28 -3.11
N GLU A 21 0.26 -10.78 -2.72
CA GLU A 21 0.58 -12.21 -2.78
C GLU A 21 -0.36 -13.05 -1.93
N ALA A 22 -0.67 -12.60 -0.70
CA ALA A 22 -1.58 -13.31 0.19
C ALA A 22 -3.00 -13.41 -0.40
N VAL A 23 -3.52 -12.34 -1.00
CA VAL A 23 -4.85 -12.30 -1.64
C VAL A 23 -4.87 -13.18 -2.89
N VAL A 24 -3.86 -13.06 -3.77
CA VAL A 24 -3.71 -13.88 -4.97
C VAL A 24 -3.71 -15.37 -4.61
N ARG A 25 -2.91 -15.78 -3.63
CA ARG A 25 -2.83 -17.18 -3.20
C ARG A 25 -4.12 -17.66 -2.56
N LYS A 26 -4.74 -16.85 -1.68
CA LYS A 26 -5.94 -17.24 -0.93
C LYS A 26 -7.16 -17.42 -1.83
N PHE A 27 -7.29 -16.61 -2.88
CA PHE A 27 -8.48 -16.58 -3.74
C PHE A 27 -8.21 -17.07 -5.17
N ASN A 28 -6.99 -17.56 -5.45
CA ASN A 28 -6.56 -18.04 -6.77
C ASN A 28 -6.85 -17.02 -7.90
N LEU A 29 -6.59 -15.75 -7.63
CA LEU A 29 -6.83 -14.65 -8.56
C LEU A 29 -5.61 -14.40 -9.46
N SER A 30 -5.81 -13.78 -10.63
CA SER A 30 -4.70 -13.48 -11.53
C SER A 30 -3.84 -12.34 -10.95
N PRO A 31 -2.50 -12.52 -10.80
CA PRO A 31 -1.62 -11.46 -10.31
C PRO A 31 -1.65 -10.18 -11.15
N ASN A 32 -2.04 -10.28 -12.43
CA ASN A 32 -2.12 -9.16 -13.37
C ASN A 32 -3.32 -8.24 -13.09
N GLN A 33 -4.28 -8.67 -12.27
CA GLN A 33 -5.41 -7.85 -11.83
C GLN A 33 -5.04 -6.89 -10.68
N PHE A 34 -3.80 -6.95 -10.18
CA PHE A 34 -3.36 -6.20 -9.00
C PHE A 34 -2.15 -5.33 -9.31
N ALA A 35 -2.26 -4.04 -8.97
CA ALA A 35 -1.12 -3.13 -8.86
C ALA A 35 -0.82 -2.87 -7.38
N ALA A 36 0.46 -2.73 -7.03
CA ALA A 36 0.92 -2.41 -5.69
C ALA A 36 1.83 -1.17 -5.76
N GLU A 37 1.70 -0.28 -4.78
CA GLU A 37 2.45 0.97 -4.72
C GLU A 37 2.96 1.19 -3.30
N GLY A 38 4.20 1.67 -3.17
CA GLY A 38 4.79 2.09 -1.90
C GLY A 38 4.82 3.61 -1.76
N VAL A 39 3.93 4.16 -0.92
CA VAL A 39 3.80 5.62 -0.72
C VAL A 39 4.73 6.21 0.34
N GLY A 40 5.37 5.37 1.16
CA GLY A 40 6.25 5.81 2.24
C GLY A 40 5.57 6.79 3.21
N TRP A 41 6.14 7.98 3.36
CA TRP A 41 5.60 9.06 4.22
C TRP A 41 4.74 10.08 3.47
N ASP A 42 4.65 9.98 2.14
CA ASP A 42 4.08 11.04 1.30
C ASP A 42 2.57 11.22 1.50
N ARG A 43 1.89 10.20 2.03
CA ARG A 43 0.43 10.18 2.19
C ARG A 43 0.01 9.72 3.60
N PRO A 44 -0.03 10.63 4.59
CA PRO A 44 -0.56 10.31 5.91
C PRO A 44 -2.05 9.90 5.82
N ALA A 45 -2.53 9.17 6.81
CA ALA A 45 -3.93 8.79 6.92
C ALA A 45 -4.83 9.99 7.21
N ASP A 46 -4.32 10.96 7.96
CA ASP A 46 -4.97 12.24 8.27
C ASP A 46 -3.96 13.37 8.05
N ALA A 47 -4.31 14.35 7.23
CA ALA A 47 -3.46 15.49 6.95
C ALA A 47 -3.37 16.45 8.15
N GLY A 48 -4.36 16.46 9.04
CA GLY A 48 -4.35 17.22 10.29
C GLY A 48 -3.55 16.56 11.42
N ASP A 49 -3.24 15.27 11.30
CA ASP A 49 -2.44 14.50 12.25
C ASP A 49 -1.38 13.61 11.54
N PRO A 50 -0.42 14.21 10.82
CA PRO A 50 0.53 13.48 9.98
C PRO A 50 1.56 12.68 10.78
N MET A 51 1.70 12.93 12.08
CA MET A 51 2.64 12.22 12.96
C MET A 51 2.01 11.02 13.67
N ASN A 52 0.75 10.70 13.37
CA ASN A 52 0.10 9.50 13.89
C ASN A 52 0.61 8.22 13.24
N HIS A 53 1.80 7.78 13.66
CA HIS A 53 2.47 6.63 13.06
C HIS A 53 1.67 5.33 13.21
N GLY A 54 0.82 5.21 14.24
CA GLY A 54 -0.09 4.07 14.41
C GLY A 54 -1.05 3.92 13.24
N LYS A 55 -1.70 5.02 12.85
CA LYS A 55 -2.62 5.06 11.70
C LYS A 55 -1.88 5.04 10.36
N ASN A 56 -0.74 5.71 10.26
CA ASN A 56 -0.03 5.87 8.98
C ASN A 56 0.59 4.59 8.45
N ARG A 57 0.98 3.65 9.33
CA ARG A 57 1.54 2.34 8.96
C ARG A 57 0.45 1.35 8.49
N ARG A 58 -0.35 1.73 7.49
CA ARG A 58 -1.47 0.95 6.94
C ARG A 58 -1.18 0.44 5.52
N VAL A 59 -2.01 -0.47 5.04
CA VAL A 59 -2.13 -0.84 3.62
C VAL A 59 -3.57 -0.57 3.20
N GLU A 60 -3.77 0.15 2.09
CA GLU A 60 -5.10 0.43 1.53
C GLU A 60 -5.31 -0.39 0.26
N VAL A 61 -6.55 -0.87 0.04
CA VAL A 61 -6.94 -1.58 -1.18
C VAL A 61 -8.04 -0.78 -1.87
N ARG A 62 -7.85 -0.47 -3.16
CA ARG A 62 -8.85 0.21 -3.99
C ARG A 62 -9.24 -0.71 -5.13
N VAL A 63 -10.53 -0.89 -5.33
CA VAL A 63 -11.08 -1.74 -6.40
C VAL A 63 -11.60 -0.85 -7.51
N PHE A 64 -11.13 -1.07 -8.73
CA PHE A 64 -11.59 -0.37 -9.92
C PHE A 64 -12.27 -1.38 -10.85
N ALA A 65 -13.53 -1.12 -11.21
CA ALA A 65 -14.22 -1.94 -12.20
C ALA A 65 -13.72 -1.58 -13.61
N ALA A 66 -13.55 -2.59 -14.48
CA ALA A 66 -13.12 -2.39 -15.87
C ALA A 66 -14.24 -1.87 -16.78
N GLU A 67 -15.49 -1.87 -16.31
CA GLU A 67 -16.63 -1.40 -17.08
C GLU A 67 -16.64 0.14 -17.14
N ARG A 68 -16.72 0.68 -18.35
CA ARG A 68 -17.16 2.06 -18.58
C ARG A 68 -18.69 2.05 -18.48
N GLN A 69 -19.26 2.94 -17.65
CA GLN A 69 -20.68 3.29 -17.74
C GLN A 69 -21.00 3.87 -19.12
#